data_AF-A0A975ISE7-F1
#
_entry.id   AF-A0A975ISE7-F1
#
_cell.length_a   1.000
_cell.length_b   1.000
_cell.length_c   1.000
_cell.angle_alpha   90.00
_cell.angle_beta   90.00
_cell.angle_gamma   90.00
#
_symmetry.space_group_name_H-M   'P 1'
#
loop_
_entity.id
_entity.type
_entity.pdbx_description
1 polymer ?
#
loop_
_entity_poly.entity_id
_entity_poly.type
_entity_poly.pdbx_seq_one_letter_code
_entity_poly.pdbx_strand_id
1 'polypeptide(L)'
;MVEITEIKIKVTEHKVYKKVCPCGCETKSDYPSQANAPVSYGNNIESLIGYFHTRQYLPFKRMQEMFYTVFNIPISEGGIH
;
A
#
# COMPACT_ATOMS: atom_id res chain seq x y z
N MET A 1 25.05 -22.07 -7.20
CA MET A 1 23.72 -21.95 -6.58
C MET A 1 23.33 -20.49 -6.65
N VAL A 2 22.15 -20.18 -7.19
CA VAL A 2 21.64 -18.79 -7.26
C VAL A 2 20.56 -18.67 -6.21
N GLU A 3 20.72 -17.73 -5.30
CA GLU A 3 19.82 -17.50 -4.17
C GLU A 3 19.13 -16.14 -4.31
N ILE A 4 17.84 -16.11 -3.99
CA ILE A 4 17.05 -14.87 -3.93
C ILE A 4 17.20 -14.27 -2.54
N THR A 5 17.48 -12.97 -2.46
CA THR A 5 17.52 -12.25 -1.18
C THR A 5 16.12 -12.06 -0.62
N GLU A 6 16.02 -12.03 0.70
CA GLU A 6 14.77 -11.73 1.40
C GLU A 6 14.23 -10.34 1.03
N ILE A 7 12.94 -10.28 0.67
CA ILE A 7 12.29 -9.03 0.30
C ILE A 7 11.83 -8.31 1.56
N LYS A 8 12.33 -7.08 1.77
CA LYS A 8 12.00 -6.27 2.94
C LYS A 8 10.91 -5.25 2.63
N ILE A 9 9.79 -5.37 3.32
CA ILE A 9 8.72 -4.38 3.28
C ILE A 9 9.06 -3.17 4.16
N LYS A 10 8.71 -1.97 3.68
CA LYS A 10 8.81 -0.73 4.46
C LYS A 10 7.42 -0.17 4.69
N VAL A 11 6.97 -0.21 5.94
CA VAL A 11 5.69 0.38 6.36
C VAL A 11 5.96 1.72 7.04
N THR A 12 5.25 2.77 6.62
CA THR A 12 5.35 4.10 7.21
C THR A 12 3.99 4.51 7.74
N GLU A 13 3.90 4.78 9.04
CA GLU A 13 2.69 5.30 9.67
C GLU A 13 2.65 6.83 9.54
N HIS A 14 1.59 7.36 8.93
CA HIS A 14 1.39 8.81 8.81
C HIS A 14 0.42 9.30 9.89
N LYS A 15 0.85 10.27 10.71
CA LYS A 15 0.03 10.92 11.74
C LYS A 15 -0.08 12.40 11.45
N VAL A 16 -1.28 12.94 11.60
CA VAL A 16 -1.55 14.37 11.44
C VAL A 16 -2.11 14.94 12.74
N TYR A 17 -1.74 16.18 13.05
CA TYR A 17 -2.26 16.87 14.22
C TYR A 17 -3.45 17.73 13.83
N LYS A 18 -4.42 17.81 14.73
CA LYS A 18 -5.59 18.68 14.64
C LYS A 18 -5.66 19.53 15.90
N LYS A 19 -5.86 20.83 15.74
CA LYS A 19 -6.10 21.78 16.83
C LYS A 19 -7.31 22.63 16.52
N VAL A 20 -8.13 22.87 17.55
CA VAL A 20 -9.22 23.86 17.49
C VAL A 20 -8.71 25.15 18.13
N CYS A 21 -8.74 26.24 17.37
CA CYS A 21 -8.40 27.58 17.83
C CYS A 21 -9.49 28.11 18.79
N PRO A 22 -9.17 29.00 19.74
CA PRO A 22 -10.19 29.69 20.55
C PRO A 22 -11.26 30.42 19.73
N CYS A 23 -11.00 30.78 18.46
CA CYS A 23 -11.99 31.36 17.56
C CYS A 23 -12.94 30.33 16.91
N GLY A 24 -12.79 29.04 17.20
CA GLY A 24 -13.60 27.95 16.62
C GLY A 24 -13.05 27.37 15.31
N CYS A 25 -12.02 27.97 14.70
CA CYS A 25 -11.40 27.41 13.51
C CYS A 25 -10.61 26.14 13.81
N GLU A 26 -10.79 25.12 12.98
CA GLU A 26 -10.02 23.88 13.01
C GLU A 26 -8.80 23.99 12.08
N THR A 27 -7.61 23.75 12.61
CA THR A 27 -6.39 23.63 11.82
C THR A 27 -5.92 22.18 11.88
N LYS A 28 -5.79 21.55 10.71
CA LYS A 28 -5.32 20.18 10.54
C LYS A 28 -4.18 20.18 9.52
N SER A 29 -3.12 19.42 9.79
CA SER A 29 -2.06 19.21 8.80
C SER A 29 -2.49 18.18 7.75
N ASP A 30 -2.05 18.36 6.52
CA ASP A 30 -2.35 17.45 5.42
C ASP A 30 -1.52 16.16 5.48
N TYR A 31 -2.09 15.08 4.93
CA TYR A 31 -1.35 13.85 4.65
C TYR A 31 -0.52 14.03 3.37
N PRO A 32 0.57 13.25 3.20
CA PRO A 32 1.22 13.13 1.90
C PRO A 32 0.22 12.69 0.83
N SER A 33 0.38 13.15 -0.41
CA SER A 33 -0.52 12.82 -1.52
C SER A 33 -0.66 11.31 -1.78
N GLN A 34 0.36 10.54 -1.43
CA GLN A 34 0.41 9.08 -1.55
C GLN A 34 -0.39 8.36 -0.45
N ALA A 35 -0.65 8.99 0.69
CA ALA A 35 -1.38 8.44 1.83
C ALA A 35 -2.83 8.94 1.82
N ASN A 36 -3.58 8.57 0.77
CA ASN A 36 -4.94 9.03 0.51
C ASN A 36 -6.03 8.09 1.06
N ALA A 37 -5.66 6.92 1.58
CA ALA A 37 -6.55 5.91 2.14
C ALA A 37 -6.02 5.40 3.49
N PRO A 38 -6.82 4.66 4.29
CA PRO A 38 -6.35 4.10 5.55
C PRO A 38 -5.09 3.22 5.42
N VAL A 39 -4.97 2.53 4.28
CA VAL A 39 -3.76 1.82 3.85
C VAL A 39 -3.53 2.19 2.38
N SER A 40 -2.36 2.76 2.08
CA SER A 40 -1.96 3.09 0.72
C SER A 40 -0.71 2.30 0.36
N TYR A 41 -0.71 1.71 -0.84
CA TYR A 41 0.44 0.99 -1.38
C TYR A 41 1.29 1.93 -2.23
N GLY A 42 2.61 1.77 -2.19
CA GLY A 42 3.50 2.58 -3.03
C GLY A 42 3.47 2.16 -4.49
N ASN A 43 3.89 3.07 -5.37
CA ASN A 43 3.90 2.89 -6.84
C ASN A 43 4.47 1.54 -7.32
N ASN A 44 5.46 0.98 -6.62
CA ASN A 44 6.05 -0.32 -6.98
C ASN A 44 5.04 -1.48 -6.83
N ILE A 45 4.25 -1.49 -5.76
CA ILE A 45 3.22 -2.51 -5.53
C ILE A 45 2.10 -2.35 -6.56
N GLU A 46 1.64 -1.13 -6.79
CA GLU A 46 0.62 -0.83 -7.80
C GLU A 46 1.06 -1.25 -9.21
N SER A 47 2.33 -1.00 -9.55
CA SER A 47 2.90 -1.42 -10.84
C SER A 47 2.96 -2.94 -10.97
N LEU A 48 3.30 -3.67 -9.89
CA LEU A 48 3.29 -5.13 -9.88
C LEU A 48 1.88 -5.69 -10.02
N ILE A 49 0.89 -5.11 -9.33
CA ILE A 49 -0.53 -5.47 -9.48
C ILE A 49 -0.96 -5.32 -10.94
N GLY A 50 -0.70 -4.15 -11.54
CA GLY A 50 -1.00 -3.89 -12.95
C GLY A 50 -0.31 -4.88 -13.88
N TYR A 51 0.95 -5.21 -13.64
CA TYR A 51 1.71 -6.18 -14.43
C TYR A 51 1.14 -7.60 -14.30
N PHE A 52 0.89 -8.08 -13.08
CA PHE A 52 0.35 -9.41 -12.85
C PHE A 52 -1.06 -9.57 -13.41
N HIS A 53 -1.89 -8.53 -13.31
CA HIS A 53 -3.23 -8.53 -13.89
C HIS A 53 -3.17 -8.52 -15.43
N THR A 54 -2.46 -7.56 -16.02
CA THR A 54 -2.55 -7.31 -17.48
C THR A 54 -1.64 -8.20 -18.33
N ARG A 55 -0.47 -8.58 -17.82
CA ARG A 55 0.53 -9.35 -18.58
C ARG A 55 0.54 -10.82 -18.21
N GLN A 56 0.30 -11.13 -16.95
CA GLN A 56 0.33 -12.50 -16.45
C GLN A 56 -1.08 -13.10 -16.27
N TYR A 57 -2.14 -12.29 -16.39
CA TYR A 57 -3.55 -12.71 -16.27
C TYR A 57 -3.83 -13.48 -14.97
N LEU A 58 -3.17 -13.08 -13.87
CA LEU A 58 -3.40 -13.72 -12.58
C LEU A 58 -4.80 -13.36 -12.05
N PRO A 59 -5.60 -14.34 -11.64
CA PRO A 59 -6.81 -14.08 -10.87
C PRO A 59 -6.48 -13.38 -9.55
N PHE A 60 -7.37 -12.50 -9.07
CA PHE A 60 -7.16 -11.69 -7.86
C PHE A 60 -6.73 -12.52 -6.65
N LYS A 61 -7.43 -13.62 -6.36
CA LYS A 61 -7.09 -14.52 -5.25
C LYS A 61 -5.66 -15.08 -5.35
N ARG A 62 -5.21 -15.42 -6.55
CA ARG A 62 -3.83 -15.91 -6.77
C ARG A 62 -2.81 -14.79 -6.68
N MET A 63 -3.16 -13.57 -7.08
CA MET A 63 -2.31 -12.40 -6.83
C MET A 63 -2.14 -12.15 -5.34
N GLN A 64 -3.22 -12.23 -4.55
CA GLN A 64 -3.15 -12.10 -3.09
C GLN A 64 -2.22 -13.17 -2.48
N GLU A 65 -2.37 -14.44 -2.88
CA GLU A 65 -1.47 -15.52 -2.45
C GLU A 65 -0.01 -15.25 -2.84
N MET A 66 0.23 -14.69 -4.03
CA MET A 66 1.57 -14.34 -4.51
C MET A 66 2.19 -13.20 -3.67
N PHE A 67 1.43 -12.15 -3.40
CA PHE A 67 1.87 -11.04 -2.54
C PHE A 67 2.19 -11.48 -1.11
N TYR A 68 1.39 -12.39 -0.56
CA TYR A 68 1.67 -12.96 0.75
C TYR A 68 2.92 -13.87 0.73
N THR A 69 3.01 -14.77 -0.25
CA THR A 69 4.07 -15.81 -0.25
C THR A 69 5.44 -15.27 -0.63
N VAL A 70 5.51 -14.34 -1.60
CA VAL A 70 6.79 -13.84 -2.12
C VAL A 70 7.20 -12.54 -1.43
N PHE A 71 6.24 -11.63 -1.22
CA PHE A 71 6.53 -10.30 -0.70
C PHE A 71 6.21 -10.15 0.80
N ASN A 72 5.59 -11.16 1.42
CA ASN A 72 5.10 -11.11 2.81
C ASN A 72 4.15 -9.91 3.06
N ILE A 73 3.33 -9.57 2.05
CA ILE A 73 2.36 -8.47 2.10
C ILE A 73 0.95 -9.07 2.17
N PRO A 74 0.21 -8.89 3.28
CA PRO A 74 -1.16 -9.37 3.43
C PRO A 74 -2.16 -8.41 2.75
N ILE A 75 -2.02 -8.22 1.44
CA ILE A 75 -2.94 -7.39 0.64
C ILE A 75 -4.30 -8.10 0.50
N SER A 76 -5.39 -7.36 0.62
CA SER A 76 -6.74 -7.87 0.34
C SER A 76 -7.09 -7.75 -1.13
N GLU A 77 -8.05 -8.54 -1.62
CA GLU A 77 -8.56 -8.39 -3.01
C GLU A 77 -9.01 -6.95 -3.32
N GLY A 78 -9.64 -6.26 -2.37
CA GLY A 78 -10.05 -4.87 -2.52
C GLY A 78 -8.89 -3.85 -2.57
N GLY A 79 -7.67 -4.25 -2.17
CA GLY A 79 -6.46 -3.43 -2.38
C GLY A 79 -5.77 -3.71 -3.72
N ILE A 80 -6.18 -4.77 -4.43
CA ILE A 80 -5.71 -5.14 -5.77
C ILE A 80 -6.64 -4.58 -6.85
N HIS A 81 -7.92 -4.37 -6.50
CA HIS A 81 -8.97 -3.76 -7.32
C HIS A 81 -8.90 -2.24 -7.33
#